data_AF-A0A0F9SYB9-F1
#
_entry.id   AF-A0A0F9SYB9-F1
#
_cell.length_a   1.000
_cell.length_b   1.000
_cell.length_c   1.000
_cell.angle_alpha   90.00
_cell.angle_beta   90.00
_cell.angle_gamma   90.00
#
_symmetry.space_group_name_H-M   'P 1'
#
loop_
_entity.id
_entity.type
_entity.pdbx_description
1 polymer ?
#
loop_
_entity_poly.entity_id
_entity_poly.type
_entity_poly.pdbx_seq_one_letter_code
_entity_poly.pdbx_strand_id
1 'polypeptide(L)' 'MAITILNKFALGSFIYLKTDAEQLKRQVTAVKIYTDGSYQYEVISGIIYSYHFECEMSKTREIVEETIGE' A
#
# COMPACT_ATOMS: atom_id res chain seq x y z
N MET A 1 -24.20 10.16 15.28
CA MET A 1 -23.86 9.01 14.40
C MET A 1 -22.35 8.99 14.25
N ALA A 2 -21.71 7.86 14.52
CA ALA A 2 -20.30 7.66 14.18
C ALA A 2 -20.22 7.13 12.74
N ILE A 3 -19.33 7.68 11.94
CA ILE A 3 -19.01 7.13 10.62
C ILE A 3 -17.83 6.18 10.81
N THR A 4 -18.04 4.90 10.48
CA THR A 4 -16.98 3.90 10.50
C THR A 4 -16.36 3.82 9.10
N ILE A 5 -15.05 4.02 9.02
CA ILE A 5 -14.28 3.87 7.78
C ILE A 5 -13.83 2.41 7.67
N LEU A 6 -14.20 1.73 6.60
CA LEU A 6 -13.83 0.33 6.33
C LEU A 6 -12.64 0.29 5.37
N ASN A 7 -11.43 0.48 5.89
CA ASN A 7 -10.18 0.37 5.13
C ASN A 7 -9.52 -1.02 5.30
N LYS A 8 -8.85 -1.50 4.26
CA LYS A 8 -8.23 -2.84 4.24
C LYS A 8 -6.91 -2.93 4.99
N PHE A 9 -6.14 -1.84 5.00
CA PHE A 9 -4.85 -1.75 5.66
C PHE A 9 -4.92 -0.80 6.85
N ALA A 10 -4.67 -1.32 8.05
CA ALA A 10 -4.69 -0.54 9.28
C ALA A 10 -3.50 0.43 9.36
N LEU A 11 -3.69 1.58 10.01
CA LEU A 11 -2.59 2.47 10.36
C LEU A 11 -1.55 1.71 11.20
N GLY A 12 -0.28 1.99 10.95
CA GLY A 12 0.85 1.32 11.59
C GLY A 12 1.16 -0.08 11.05
N SER A 13 0.30 -0.67 10.20
CA SER A 13 0.56 -1.97 9.58
C SER A 13 1.64 -1.87 8.50
N PHE A 14 2.35 -2.98 8.29
CA PHE A 14 3.36 -3.07 7.25
C PHE A 14 2.82 -3.74 5.99
N ILE A 15 3.22 -3.19 4.85
CA ILE A 15 2.83 -3.61 3.50
C ILE A 15 4.04 -3.59 2.57
N TYR A 16 3.83 -4.11 1.37
CA TYR A 16 4.74 -4.04 0.22
C TYR A 16 3.98 -3.48 -0.98
N LEU A 17 4.69 -2.82 -1.90
CA LEU A 17 4.11 -2.37 -3.17
C LEU A 17 4.39 -3.41 -4.23
N LYS A 18 3.37 -3.88 -4.94
CA LYS A 18 3.48 -4.87 -6.02
C LYS A 18 4.18 -4.30 -7.25
N THR A 19 4.03 -3.01 -7.46
CA THR A 19 4.60 -2.25 -8.59
C THR A 19 6.06 -1.86 -8.37
N ASP A 20 6.58 -2.04 -7.16
CA ASP A 20 7.97 -1.79 -6.81
C ASP A 20 8.80 -3.07 -6.99
N ALA A 21 9.80 -3.05 -7.87
CA ALA A 21 10.67 -4.21 -8.10
C ALA A 21 11.38 -4.68 -6.82
N GLU A 22 11.74 -3.75 -5.93
CA GLU A 22 12.44 -4.08 -4.68
C GLU A 22 11.48 -4.53 -3.58
N GLN A 23 10.18 -4.24 -3.74
CA GLN A 23 9.12 -4.44 -2.76
C GLN A 23 9.61 -4.12 -1.35
N LEU A 24 10.11 -2.89 -1.12
CA LEU A 24 10.58 -2.49 0.20
C LEU A 24 9.42 -2.48 1.21
N LYS A 25 9.72 -2.88 2.44
CA LYS A 25 8.75 -2.86 3.54
C LYS A 25 8.35 -1.42 3.83
N ARG A 26 7.05 -1.17 3.91
CA ARG A 26 6.47 0.16 4.12
C ARG A 26 5.46 0.14 5.24
N GLN A 27 5.38 1.20 6.03
CA GLN A 27 4.39 1.34 7.09
C GLN A 27 3.27 2.28 6.63
N VAL A 28 2.00 1.93 6.89
CA VAL A 28 0.84 2.79 6.60
C VAL A 28 0.74 3.89 7.65
N THR A 29 0.76 5.16 7.22
CA THR A 29 0.77 6.34 8.10
C THR A 29 -0.52 7.14 8.03
N ALA A 30 -1.22 7.15 6.90
CA ALA A 30 -2.49 7.84 6.74
C ALA A 30 -3.41 7.13 5.73
N VAL A 31 -4.71 7.41 5.81
CA VAL A 31 -5.71 7.01 4.83
C VAL A 31 -6.44 8.25 4.35
N LYS A 32 -6.35 8.52 3.04
CA LYS A 32 -7.09 9.58 2.35
C LYS A 32 -8.36 8.98 1.76
N ILE A 33 -9.49 9.63 2.00
CA ILE A 33 -10.82 9.18 1.58
C ILE A 33 -11.34 10.18 0.56
N TYR A 34 -11.73 9.69 -0.61
CA TYR A 34 -12.32 10.50 -1.67
C TYR A 34 -13.85 10.41 -1.65
N THR A 35 -14.52 11.39 -2.26
CA THR A 35 -15.98 11.50 -2.27
C THR A 35 -16.67 10.39 -3.05
N ASP A 36 -15.95 9.72 -3.95
CA ASP A 36 -16.42 8.54 -4.70
C ASP A 36 -16.31 7.24 -3.89
N GLY A 37 -15.85 7.31 -2.64
CA GLY A 37 -15.66 6.17 -1.75
C GLY A 37 -14.33 5.44 -1.95
N SER A 38 -13.46 5.92 -2.84
CA SER A 38 -12.12 5.35 -3.03
C SER A 38 -11.17 5.76 -1.89
N TYR A 39 -10.17 4.90 -1.67
CA TYR A 39 -9.15 5.08 -0.64
C TYR A 39 -7.77 5.15 -1.26
N GLN A 40 -6.93 6.04 -0.74
CA GLN A 40 -5.51 6.08 -1.01
C GLN A 40 -4.75 6.09 0.31
N TYR A 41 -3.70 5.30 0.40
CA TYR A 41 -2.94 5.09 1.62
C TYR A 41 -1.61 5.83 1.52
N GLU A 42 -1.29 6.64 2.52
CA GLU A 42 0.09 7.14 2.68
C GLU A 42 0.92 6.06 3.35
N VAL A 43 2.09 5.81 2.79
CA VAL A 43 3.04 4.83 3.31
C VAL A 43 4.45 5.42 3.36
N ILE A 44 5.22 4.96 4.35
CA ILE A 44 6.61 5.38 4.57
C ILE A 44 7.58 4.21 4.45
N SER A 45 8.72 4.44 3.79
CA SER A 45 9.92 3.60 3.87
C SER A 45 11.12 4.46 4.25
N GLY A 46 11.67 4.27 5.45
CA GLY A 46 12.71 5.14 5.98
C GLY A 46 12.20 6.57 6.17
N ILE A 47 12.64 7.50 5.32
CA ILE A 47 12.22 8.91 5.31
C ILE A 47 11.35 9.27 4.10
N ILE A 48 11.08 8.30 3.21
CA ILE A 48 10.36 8.53 1.96
C ILE A 48 8.88 8.21 2.17
N TYR A 49 8.03 9.20 1.92
CA TYR A 49 6.58 9.09 1.97
C TYR A 49 6.01 9.07 0.55
N SER A 50 4.94 8.30 0.35
CA SER A 50 4.23 8.23 -0.93
C SER A 50 2.80 7.74 -0.74
N TYR A 51 1.94 8.05 -1.70
CA TYR A 51 0.53 7.68 -1.69
C TYR A 51 0.24 6.60 -2.75
N HIS A 52 -0.43 5.52 -2.35
CA HIS A 52 -0.74 4.38 -3.21
C HIS A 52 -2.19 3.94 -3.06
N PHE A 53 -2.75 3.42 -4.14
CA PHE A 53 -4.07 2.80 -4.13
C PHE A 53 -4.00 1.37 -3.60
N GLU A 54 -5.14 0.88 -3.10
CA GLU A 54 -5.22 -0.45 -2.51
C GLU A 54 -4.73 -1.57 -3.44
N CYS A 55 -4.97 -1.46 -4.74
CA CYS A 55 -4.60 -2.47 -5.73
C CYS A 55 -3.08 -2.64 -5.88
N GLU A 56 -2.32 -1.60 -5.60
CA GLU A 56 -0.85 -1.55 -5.69
C GLU A 56 -0.18 -2.17 -4.45
N MET A 57 -0.93 -2.43 -3.38
CA MET A 57 -0.41 -2.82 -2.07
C MET A 57 -0.71 -4.27 -1.73
N SER A 58 0.21 -4.92 -1.01
CA SER A 58 0.05 -6.27 -0.48
C SER A 58 0.59 -6.41 0.94
N LYS A 59 0.02 -7.33 1.74
CA LYS A 59 0.56 -7.68 3.07
C LYS A 59 1.79 -8.59 2.97
N THR A 60 1.99 -9.22 1.83
CA THR A 60 3.11 -10.15 1.56
C THR A 60 3.86 -9.68 0.34
N ARG A 61 5.17 -9.98 0.29
CA ARG A 61 5.92 -9.80 -0.95
C ARG A 61 5.40 -10.75 -2.02
N GLU A 62 5.25 -10.26 -3.23
CA GLU A 62 4.92 -11.08 -4.40
C GLU A 62 6.21 -11.58 -5.04
N ILE A 63 6.21 -12.82 -5.55
CA ILE A 63 7.33 -13.36 -6.31
C ILE A 63 7.16 -12.85 -7.74
N VAL A 64 8.06 -11.99 -8.18
CA VAL A 64 8.12 -11.57 -9.58
C VAL A 64 8.97 -12.61 -10.31
N GLU A 65 8.33 -13.46 -11.11
CA GLU A 65 9.06 -14.40 -11.97
C GLU A 65 9.69 -13.61 -13.13
N GLU A 66 11.01 -13.45 -13.11
CA GLU A 66 11.75 -12.98 -14.29
C GLU A 66 11.72 -14.08 -15.34
N THR A 67 11.06 -13.83 -16.47
CA THR A 67 11.26 -14.64 -17.67
C THR A 67 12.66 -14.34 -18.19
N ILE A 68 13.64 -15.17 -17.84
CA ILE A 68 14.95 -15.15 -18.47
C ILE A 68 14.73 -15.57 -19.92
N GLY A 69 14.87 -14.62 -20.85
CA GLY A 69 14.76 -14.89 -22.28
C GLY A 69 15.85 -15.88 -22.72
N GLU A 70 15.42 -16.94 -23.41
CA GLU A 70 16.29 -17.88 -24.13
C GLU A 70 16.95 -17.22 -25.35
#